data_AF-A0A094E0Y8-F1
#
_entry.id   AF-A0A094E0Y8-F1
#
_cell.length_a   1.000
_cell.length_b   1.000
_cell.length_c   1.000
_cell.angle_alpha   90.00
_cell.angle_beta   90.00
_cell.angle_gamma   90.00
#
_symmetry.space_group_name_H-M   'P 1'
#
loop_
_entity.id
_entity.type
_entity.pdbx_description
1 polymer ?
#
loop_
_entity_poly.entity_id
_entity_poly.type
_entity_poly.pdbx_seq_one_letter_code
_entity_poly.pdbx_strand_id
1 'polypeptide(L)'
;MFRRPVLGAAVVYGVSRSAARRGVQEEEQRNAEARMSAEMAAEKLRREEEQRERRTQLAIDEAIAKERSKNTAIEAESRYVVPNTGGTGIVDDVPPYSGFNRGPGDAEVKRAATHYCPECRNVCRSGDKFCTKCGCEQPVDDERTVLPKNQL
;
A
#
# COMPACT_ATOMS: atom_id res chain seq x y z
N MET A 1 -24.70 -18.49 -78.44
CA MET A 1 -26.12 -18.32 -78.85
C MET A 1 -27.03 -18.81 -77.72
N PHE A 2 -28.04 -17.99 -77.36
CA PHE A 2 -29.17 -18.24 -76.45
C PHE A 2 -28.85 -18.44 -74.95
N ARG A 3 -28.95 -17.39 -74.11
CA ARG A 3 -30.16 -16.83 -73.44
C ARG A 3 -30.92 -17.84 -72.56
N ARG A 4 -30.95 -17.61 -71.24
CA ARG A 4 -32.06 -17.96 -70.30
C ARG A 4 -31.88 -17.22 -68.95
N PRO A 5 -32.96 -16.95 -68.20
CA PRO A 5 -33.38 -15.58 -67.89
C PRO A 5 -33.16 -15.14 -66.44
N VAL A 6 -33.09 -13.81 -66.27
CA VAL A 6 -33.19 -13.07 -65.01
C VAL A 6 -34.63 -13.17 -64.50
N LEU A 7 -34.91 -13.92 -63.44
CA LEU A 7 -36.11 -13.70 -62.61
C LEU A 7 -35.91 -14.31 -61.21
N GLY A 8 -35.76 -13.44 -60.22
CA GLY A 8 -35.71 -13.83 -58.82
C GLY A 8 -35.77 -12.63 -57.89
N ALA A 9 -36.58 -11.60 -58.22
CA ALA A 9 -36.88 -10.52 -57.29
C ALA A 9 -37.80 -11.09 -56.20
N ALA A 10 -37.22 -11.53 -55.09
CA ALA A 10 -37.98 -11.86 -53.89
C ALA A 10 -38.58 -10.57 -53.33
N VAL A 11 -39.88 -10.37 -53.56
CA VAL A 11 -40.66 -9.36 -52.85
C VAL A 11 -40.77 -9.83 -51.41
N VAL A 12 -40.00 -9.19 -50.52
CA VAL A 12 -40.21 -9.32 -49.08
C VAL A 12 -41.57 -8.69 -48.77
N TYR A 13 -42.58 -9.53 -48.59
CA TYR A 13 -43.90 -9.12 -48.13
C TYR A 13 -43.76 -8.52 -46.74
N GLY A 14 -43.85 -7.19 -46.66
CA GLY A 14 -43.93 -6.46 -45.40
C GLY A 14 -45.25 -6.77 -44.73
N VAL A 15 -45.22 -7.63 -43.72
CA VAL A 15 -46.35 -7.86 -42.82
C VAL A 15 -46.67 -6.51 -42.15
N SER A 16 -47.87 -6.00 -42.42
CA SER A 16 -48.52 -4.80 -41.88
C SER A 16 -47.66 -3.82 -41.05
N ARG A 17 -47.22 -2.72 -41.68
CA ARG A 17 -46.58 -1.56 -41.04
C ARG A 17 -47.36 -0.98 -39.83
N SER A 18 -48.66 -1.27 -39.74
CA SER A 18 -49.55 -0.76 -38.69
C SER A 18 -49.51 -1.59 -37.39
N ALA A 19 -49.28 -2.90 -37.47
CA ALA A 19 -49.17 -3.77 -36.28
C ALA A 19 -47.74 -3.75 -35.70
N ALA A 20 -46.73 -3.60 -36.56
CA ALA A 20 -45.33 -3.46 -36.15
C ALA A 20 -45.08 -2.20 -35.31
N ARG A 21 -45.83 -1.10 -35.51
CA ARG A 21 -45.65 0.16 -34.76
C ARG A 21 -46.20 0.12 -33.33
N ARG A 22 -47.26 -0.66 -33.07
CA ARG A 22 -47.82 -0.79 -31.70
C ARG A 22 -46.89 -1.55 -30.76
N GLY A 23 -46.30 -2.65 -31.24
CA GLY A 23 -45.31 -3.39 -30.45
C GLY A 23 -44.07 -2.55 -30.12
N VAL A 24 -43.60 -1.76 -31.09
CA VAL A 24 -42.46 -0.84 -30.89
C VAL A 24 -42.79 0.27 -29.89
N GLN A 25 -43.99 0.87 -29.93
CA GLN A 25 -44.38 1.92 -28.98
C GLN A 25 -44.46 1.41 -27.53
N GLU A 26 -44.98 0.21 -27.29
CA GLU A 26 -45.04 -0.38 -25.94
C GLU A 26 -43.64 -0.78 -25.43
N GLU A 27 -42.75 -1.20 -26.33
CA GLU A 27 -41.35 -1.48 -26.01
C GLU A 27 -40.58 -0.20 -25.70
N GLU A 28 -40.82 0.88 -26.45
CA GLU A 28 -40.26 2.21 -26.17
C GLU A 28 -40.73 2.77 -24.83
N GLN A 29 -42.01 2.62 -24.46
CA GLN A 29 -42.52 3.05 -23.16
C GLN A 29 -41.85 2.30 -22.00
N ARG A 30 -41.71 0.98 -22.12
CA ARG A 30 -40.99 0.17 -21.11
C ARG A 30 -39.52 0.53 -21.04
N ASN A 31 -38.87 0.78 -22.17
CA ASN A 31 -37.47 1.19 -22.21
C ASN A 31 -37.29 2.60 -21.60
N ALA A 32 -38.23 3.52 -21.83
CA ALA A 32 -38.23 4.83 -21.21
C ALA A 32 -38.38 4.74 -19.68
N GLU A 33 -39.30 3.91 -19.18
CA GLU A 33 -39.51 3.69 -17.75
C GLU A 33 -38.30 2.98 -17.08
N ALA A 34 -37.70 2.01 -17.77
CA ALA A 34 -36.47 1.36 -17.34
C ALA A 34 -35.29 2.35 -17.28
N ARG A 35 -35.20 3.29 -18.23
CA ARG A 35 -34.18 4.34 -18.23
C ARG A 35 -34.37 5.32 -17.07
N MET A 36 -35.59 5.79 -16.84
CA MET A 36 -35.88 6.70 -15.73
C MET A 36 -35.63 6.06 -14.36
N SER A 37 -36.00 4.79 -14.17
CA SER A 37 -35.73 4.05 -12.93
C SER A 37 -34.25 3.76 -12.72
N ALA A 38 -33.50 3.47 -13.80
CA ALA A 38 -32.05 3.30 -13.75
C ALA A 38 -31.33 4.62 -13.39
N GLU A 39 -31.78 5.76 -13.92
CA GLU A 39 -31.23 7.08 -13.59
C GLU A 39 -31.46 7.46 -12.13
N MET A 40 -32.69 7.26 -11.61
CA MET A 40 -33.00 7.51 -10.20
C MET A 40 -32.21 6.60 -9.26
N ALA A 41 -31.99 5.33 -9.64
CA ALA A 41 -31.17 4.40 -8.88
C ALA A 41 -29.68 4.82 -8.90
N ALA A 42 -29.15 5.24 -10.05
CA ALA A 42 -27.79 5.74 -10.17
C ALA A 42 -27.56 7.02 -9.36
N GLU A 43 -28.51 7.96 -9.37
CA GLU A 43 -28.42 9.18 -8.57
C GLU A 43 -28.42 8.89 -7.06
N LYS A 44 -29.23 7.91 -6.62
CA LYS A 44 -29.24 7.48 -5.22
C LYS A 44 -27.89 6.90 -4.80
N LEU A 45 -27.30 6.03 -5.63
CA LEU A 45 -25.98 5.46 -5.36
C LEU A 45 -24.90 6.55 -5.28
N ARG A 46 -24.94 7.53 -6.18
CA ARG A 46 -24.00 8.66 -6.14
C ARG A 46 -24.11 9.47 -4.85
N ARG A 47 -25.33 9.73 -4.35
CA ARG A 47 -25.52 10.42 -3.07
C ARG A 47 -25.00 9.61 -1.88
N GLU A 48 -25.22 8.30 -1.89
CA GLU A 48 -24.72 7.41 -0.84
C GLU A 48 -23.18 7.32 -0.85
N GLU A 49 -22.58 7.26 -2.04
CA GLU A 49 -21.14 7.28 -2.23
C GLU A 49 -20.52 8.59 -1.75
N GLU A 50 -21.07 9.74 -2.15
CA GLU A 50 -20.62 11.06 -1.67
C GLU A 50 -20.71 11.18 -0.14
N GLN A 51 -21.75 10.63 0.48
CA GLN A 51 -21.84 10.61 1.95
C GLN A 51 -20.78 9.71 2.58
N ARG A 52 -20.50 8.56 1.96
CA ARG A 52 -19.45 7.65 2.43
C ARG A 52 -18.08 8.32 2.32
N GLU A 53 -17.79 8.95 1.20
CA GLU A 53 -16.55 9.71 0.98
C GLU A 53 -16.39 10.83 2.00
N ARG A 54 -17.45 11.61 2.25
CA ARG A 54 -17.43 12.65 3.30
C ARG A 54 -17.14 12.07 4.67
N ARG A 55 -17.76 10.95 5.03
CA ARG A 55 -17.50 10.26 6.30
C ARG A 55 -16.06 9.76 6.40
N THR A 56 -15.52 9.18 5.32
CA THR A 56 -14.13 8.73 5.31
C THR A 56 -13.16 9.90 5.40
N GLN A 57 -13.46 11.02 4.73
CA GLN A 57 -12.61 12.22 4.77
C GLN A 57 -12.56 12.79 6.19
N LEU A 58 -13.72 12.93 6.84
CA LEU A 58 -13.79 13.42 8.22
C LEU A 58 -13.03 12.50 9.19
N ALA A 59 -13.11 11.18 9.03
CA ALA A 59 -12.37 10.23 9.85
C ALA A 59 -10.84 10.35 9.66
N ILE A 60 -10.38 10.61 8.44
CA ILE A 60 -8.96 10.85 8.13
C ILE A 60 -8.51 12.16 8.77
N ASP A 61 -9.27 13.25 8.58
CA ASP A 61 -8.93 14.57 9.13
C ASP A 61 -8.89 14.54 10.67
N GLU A 62 -9.84 13.85 11.30
CA GLU A 62 -9.86 13.63 12.75
C GLU A 62 -8.63 12.85 13.23
N ALA A 63 -8.25 11.77 12.54
CA ALA A 63 -7.05 11.00 12.86
C ALA A 63 -5.77 11.83 12.73
N ILE A 64 -5.66 12.65 11.67
CA ILE A 64 -4.52 13.55 11.45
C ILE A 64 -4.45 14.61 12.55
N ALA A 65 -5.57 15.23 12.91
CA ALA A 65 -5.61 16.23 13.98
C ALA A 65 -5.17 15.63 15.32
N LYS A 66 -5.63 14.41 15.62
CA LYS A 66 -5.26 13.68 16.84
C LYS A 66 -3.77 13.34 16.87
N GLU A 67 -3.20 12.84 15.77
CA GLU A 67 -1.76 12.56 15.70
C GLU A 67 -0.92 13.84 15.77
N ARG A 68 -1.34 14.94 15.14
CA ARG A 68 -0.68 16.25 15.30
C ARG A 68 -0.67 16.70 16.75
N SER A 69 -1.78 16.53 17.48
CA SER A 69 -1.84 16.90 18.90
C SER A 69 -0.90 16.05 19.75
N LYS A 70 -0.83 14.73 19.50
CA LYS A 70 0.10 13.83 20.19
C LYS A 70 1.54 14.18 19.88
N ASN A 71 1.88 14.45 18.62
CA ASN A 71 3.23 14.87 18.24
C ASN A 71 3.61 16.19 18.91
N THR A 72 2.71 17.18 19.00
CA THR A 72 3.00 18.41 19.74
C THR A 72 3.15 18.19 21.25
N ALA A 73 2.41 17.23 21.84
CA ALA A 73 2.57 16.85 23.24
C ALA A 73 3.90 16.12 23.47
N ILE A 74 4.28 15.21 22.58
CA ILE A 74 5.57 14.52 22.59
C ILE A 74 6.71 15.51 22.37
N GLU A 75 6.59 16.50 21.48
CA GLU A 75 7.59 17.55 21.26
C GLU A 75 7.71 18.50 22.46
N ALA A 76 6.59 18.81 23.13
CA ALA A 76 6.60 19.59 24.36
C ALA A 76 7.24 18.80 25.52
N GLU A 77 7.03 17.50 25.57
CA GLU A 77 7.62 16.59 26.56
C GLU A 77 9.09 16.26 26.25
N SER A 78 9.47 16.18 24.96
CA SER A 78 10.85 16.00 24.49
C SER A 78 11.68 17.28 24.53
N ARG A 79 11.08 18.43 24.85
CA ARG A 79 11.82 19.68 25.12
C ARG A 79 12.71 19.60 26.37
N TYR A 80 12.62 18.51 27.13
CA TYR A 80 13.57 18.13 28.19
C TYR A 80 14.66 17.14 27.76
N VAL A 81 14.89 16.92 26.45
CA VAL A 81 16.07 16.19 26.00
C VAL A 81 17.23 17.16 25.80
N VAL A 82 18.21 17.00 26.69
CA VAL A 82 19.52 17.67 26.73
C VAL A 82 20.15 17.73 25.32
N PRO A 83 20.72 18.88 24.89
CA PRO A 83 21.45 18.96 23.64
C PRO A 83 22.76 18.16 23.78
N ASN A 84 22.86 17.02 23.09
CA ASN A 84 24.16 16.38 22.89
C ASN A 84 24.97 17.23 21.92
N THR A 85 25.91 17.97 22.48
CA THR A 85 27.02 18.60 21.78
C THR A 85 27.87 17.51 21.11
N GLY A 86 28.08 17.61 19.80
CA GLY A 86 29.02 16.72 19.10
C GLY A 86 28.69 16.41 17.65
N GLY A 87 28.22 17.39 16.88
CA GLY A 87 28.11 17.27 15.42
C GLY A 87 29.45 17.52 14.74
N THR A 88 30.05 16.48 14.17
CA THR A 88 30.77 16.54 12.90
C THR A 88 30.16 15.42 12.06
N GLY A 89 29.18 15.70 11.21
CA GLY A 89 29.40 16.30 9.90
C GLY A 89 29.54 15.17 8.89
N ILE A 90 28.46 14.92 8.13
CA ILE A 90 28.40 14.46 6.73
C ILE A 90 26.94 14.02 6.49
N VAL A 91 26.30 14.79 5.61
CA VAL A 91 25.05 14.44 4.94
C VAL A 91 25.39 13.46 3.83
N ASP A 92 24.67 12.35 3.73
CA ASP A 92 24.54 11.61 2.46
C ASP A 92 23.15 10.98 2.40
N ASP A 93 22.36 11.50 1.48
CA ASP A 93 21.11 10.97 0.99
C ASP A 93 21.23 9.51 0.55
N VAL A 94 20.47 8.61 1.18
CA VAL A 94 20.01 7.37 0.54
C VAL A 94 18.48 7.24 0.75
N PRO A 95 17.68 7.19 -0.33
CA PRO A 95 16.22 7.31 -0.27
C PRO A 95 15.52 6.07 0.27
N PRO A 96 14.35 6.22 0.92
CA PRO A 96 13.66 5.11 1.56
C PRO A 96 12.67 4.47 0.58
N TYR A 97 13.09 3.72 -0.45
CA TYR A 97 12.13 2.78 -1.08
C TYR A 97 12.79 1.66 -1.91
N SER A 98 12.87 0.47 -1.32
CA SER A 98 12.73 -0.87 -1.91
C SER A 98 13.22 -1.84 -0.82
N GLY A 99 12.45 -2.68 -0.18
CA GLY A 99 11.18 -3.34 -0.47
C GLY A 99 11.25 -4.69 0.26
N PHE A 100 10.08 -5.24 0.59
CA PHE A 100 9.84 -6.63 1.07
C PHE A 100 9.88 -6.89 2.59
N ASN A 101 8.70 -6.71 3.18
CA ASN A 101 7.99 -7.67 4.03
C ASN A 101 8.82 -8.61 4.92
N ARG A 102 8.85 -8.34 6.23
CA ARG A 102 8.70 -9.39 7.25
C ARG A 102 7.74 -8.88 8.33
N GLY A 103 6.68 -9.65 8.55
CA GLY A 103 5.64 -9.38 9.54
C GLY A 103 6.14 -9.44 10.99
N PRO A 104 5.25 -9.26 11.97
CA PRO A 104 5.60 -9.25 13.38
C PRO A 104 5.83 -10.70 13.83
N GLY A 105 7.06 -11.17 13.69
CA GLY A 105 7.50 -12.44 14.24
C GLY A 105 8.74 -12.19 15.08
N ASP A 106 8.54 -12.12 16.39
CA ASP A 106 9.45 -12.65 17.41
C ASP A 106 10.95 -12.38 17.19
N ALA A 107 11.33 -11.13 16.96
CA ALA A 107 12.70 -10.72 17.18
C ALA A 107 12.87 -10.45 18.68
N GLU A 108 13.12 -11.52 19.43
CA GLU A 108 13.78 -11.42 20.73
C GLU A 108 14.95 -10.45 20.52
N VAL A 109 14.82 -9.25 21.11
CA VAL A 109 15.81 -8.18 21.01
C VAL A 109 17.04 -8.66 21.76
N LYS A 110 17.83 -9.53 21.14
CA LYS A 110 19.24 -9.72 21.45
C LYS A 110 19.86 -8.36 21.18
N ARG A 111 19.93 -7.53 22.22
CA ARG A 111 20.64 -6.25 22.20
C ARG A 111 21.97 -6.54 21.53
N ALA A 112 22.19 -5.94 20.37
CA ALA A 112 23.40 -6.15 19.59
C ALA A 112 24.58 -5.71 20.46
N ALA A 113 25.23 -6.67 21.13
CA ALA A 113 26.43 -6.38 21.89
C ALA A 113 27.50 -5.95 20.87
N THR A 114 28.00 -4.74 20.98
CA THR A 114 29.11 -4.32 20.13
C THR A 114 30.41 -4.84 20.75
N HIS A 115 31.32 -5.34 19.91
CA HIS A 115 32.65 -5.76 20.34
C HIS A 115 33.73 -4.99 19.57
N TYR A 116 34.95 -4.98 20.11
CA TYR A 116 36.07 -4.28 19.50
C TYR A 116 36.98 -5.27 18.79
N CYS A 117 37.40 -4.93 17.57
CA CYS A 117 38.35 -5.73 16.81
C CYS A 117 39.72 -5.79 17.52
N PRO A 118 40.34 -6.98 17.66
CA PRO A 118 41.62 -7.12 18.36
C PRO A 118 42.78 -6.40 17.65
N GLU A 119 42.74 -6.30 16.32
CA GLU A 119 43.83 -5.75 15.51
C GLU A 119 43.74 -4.24 15.32
N CYS A 120 42.56 -3.73 14.93
CA CYS A 120 42.39 -2.33 14.54
C CYS A 120 41.48 -1.53 15.48
N ARG A 121 40.96 -2.17 16.55
CA ARG A 121 40.05 -1.59 17.55
C ARG A 121 38.78 -0.94 16.98
N ASN A 122 38.39 -1.29 15.76
CA ASN A 122 37.12 -0.85 15.19
C ASN A 122 35.94 -1.50 15.94
N VAL A 123 34.80 -0.80 16.00
CA VAL A 123 33.58 -1.32 16.61
C VAL A 123 32.88 -2.23 15.60
N CYS A 124 32.74 -3.51 15.94
CA CYS A 124 32.07 -4.55 15.15
C CYS A 124 30.76 -4.98 15.82
N ARG A 125 29.78 -5.43 15.04
CA ARG A 125 28.49 -5.89 15.57
C ARG A 125 28.59 -7.36 16.00
N SER A 126 27.88 -7.75 17.05
CA SER A 126 27.67 -9.17 17.39
C SER A 126 27.16 -9.93 16.16
N GLY A 127 27.88 -10.97 15.74
CA GLY A 127 27.56 -11.79 14.58
C GLY A 127 28.36 -11.46 13.31
N ASP A 128 29.11 -10.36 13.28
CA ASP A 128 30.07 -10.10 12.20
C ASP A 128 31.22 -11.10 12.32
N LYS A 129 31.45 -11.94 11.31
CA LYS A 129 32.59 -12.87 11.27
C LYS A 129 33.91 -12.18 10.95
N PHE A 130 33.86 -11.00 10.36
CA PHE A 130 35.02 -10.25 9.90
C PHE A 130 34.88 -8.77 10.26
N CYS A 131 36.00 -8.14 10.59
CA CYS A 131 36.02 -6.71 10.83
C CYS A 131 35.77 -5.95 9.52
N THR A 132 34.79 -5.04 9.54
CA THR A 132 34.46 -4.16 8.39
C THR A 132 35.59 -3.25 7.95
N LYS A 133 36.59 -3.02 8.80
CA LYS A 133 37.71 -2.10 8.52
C LYS A 133 38.99 -2.80 8.09
N CYS A 134 39.39 -3.88 8.77
CA CYS A 134 40.65 -4.57 8.50
C CYS A 134 40.49 -5.97 7.86
N GLY A 135 39.27 -6.50 7.78
CA GLY A 135 39.00 -7.85 7.29
C GLY A 135 39.41 -8.97 8.26
N CYS A 136 39.94 -8.65 9.44
CA CYS A 136 40.38 -9.61 10.44
C CYS A 136 39.21 -10.43 10.98
N GLU A 137 39.35 -11.75 11.11
CA GLU A 137 38.31 -12.64 11.65
C GLU A 137 37.99 -12.27 13.11
N GLN A 138 36.69 -12.15 13.41
CA GLN A 138 36.21 -11.83 14.75
C GLN A 138 35.77 -13.12 15.47
N PRO A 139 36.03 -13.22 16.80
CA PRO A 139 35.56 -14.37 17.57
C PRO A 139 34.03 -14.38 17.58
N VAL A 140 33.43 -15.46 17.07
CA VAL A 140 31.97 -15.66 17.14
C VAL A 140 31.54 -15.89 18.59
N ASP A 141 30.51 -15.16 19.03
CA ASP A 141 30.05 -15.12 20.42
C ASP A 141 29.41 -16.44 20.94
N ASP A 142 29.64 -17.59 20.30
CA ASP A 142 29.15 -18.90 20.79
C ASP A 142 29.94 -19.41 22.01
N GLU A 143 31.17 -18.92 22.24
CA GLU A 143 32.03 -19.38 23.36
C GLU A 143 32.04 -18.48 24.59
N ARG A 144 31.16 -17.47 24.68
CA ARG A 144 31.09 -16.60 25.88
C ARG A 144 30.17 -17.09 27.00
N THR A 145 29.57 -18.27 26.85
CA THR A 145 28.90 -18.99 27.97
C THR A 145 29.84 -19.88 28.78
N VAL A 146 31.12 -19.97 28.43
CA VAL A 146 32.11 -20.59 29.31
C VAL A 146 32.84 -19.50 30.08
N LEU A 147 32.22 -19.06 31.18
CA LEU A 147 32.98 -18.61 32.35
C LEU A 147 34.17 -19.56 32.53
N PRO A 148 35.42 -19.07 32.69
CA PRO A 148 36.47 -19.95 33.16
C PRO A 148 36.07 -20.43 34.55
N LYS A 149 35.57 -21.67 34.64
CA LYS A 149 35.48 -22.42 35.88
C LYS A 149 36.90 -22.82 36.28
N ASN A 150 37.67 -21.88 36.79
CA ASN A 150 38.69 -22.16 37.80
C ASN A 150 37.93 -22.00 39.13
N GLN A 151 37.32 -23.02 39.75
CA GLN A 151 37.86 -24.29 40.24
C GLN A 151 39.24 -24.14 40.90
N LEU A 152 39.15 -24.03 42.24
CA LEU A 152 40.15 -24.17 43.31
C LEU A 152 41.14 -23.02 43.52
#